data_AF-A0A7C7RRC0-F1
#
_entry.id   AF-A0A7C7RRC0-F1
#
_cell.length_a   1.000
_cell.length_b   1.000
_cell.length_c   1.000
_cell.angle_alpha   90.00
_cell.angle_beta   90.00
_cell.angle_gamma   90.00
#
_symmetry.space_group_name_H-M   'P 1'
#
loop_
_entity.id
_entity.type
_entity.pdbx_description
1 polymer ?
#
loop_
_entity_poly.entity_id
_entity_poly.type
_entity_poly.pdbx_seq_one_letter_code
_entity_poly.pdbx_strand_id
1 'polypeptide(L)'
;SKALTIRGAFKYGIKCSLKELPPIDLIVTGCVAVSIEGVRVGKGGGFSELEYAVLRELNLINEKTPILTTVHKVQIVDWAPKEIYDLVVDAIVTPQRVIRVENKIKRPKGIFWDLIDEETIRRMPILSELSSLEIPRHNSSSD
;
A
#
# COMPACT_ATOMS: atom_id res chain seq x y z
N SER A 1 19.05 -2.53 16.09
CA SER A 1 17.61 -2.84 16.01
C SER A 1 16.68 -1.87 16.77
N LYS A 2 17.14 -0.99 17.68
CA LYS A 2 16.24 -0.12 18.49
C LYS A 2 15.34 0.84 17.69
N ALA A 3 15.78 1.33 16.53
CA ALA A 3 15.00 2.25 15.69
C ALA A 3 13.79 1.62 14.98
N LEU A 4 13.76 0.29 14.82
CA LEU A 4 12.71 -0.42 14.06
C LEU A 4 11.41 -0.67 14.86
N THR A 5 11.38 -0.27 16.13
CA THR A 5 10.15 -0.32 16.94
C THR A 5 9.36 0.97 16.76
N ILE A 6 8.04 0.98 16.96
CA ILE A 6 7.23 2.20 16.93
C ILE A 6 7.84 3.29 17.82
N ARG A 7 8.20 2.94 19.06
CA ARG A 7 8.88 3.86 20.00
C ARG A 7 10.25 4.33 19.49
N GLY A 8 10.99 3.45 18.83
CA GLY A 8 12.26 3.76 18.21
C GLY A 8 12.12 4.77 17.07
N ALA A 9 11.13 4.56 16.19
CA ALA A 9 10.84 5.46 15.09
C ALA A 9 10.50 6.87 15.59
N PHE A 10 9.70 7.01 16.64
CA PHE A 10 9.42 8.32 17.24
C PHE A 10 10.62 8.98 17.91
N LYS A 11 11.59 8.21 18.41
CA LYS A 11 12.78 8.74 19.10
C LYS A 11 13.90 9.12 18.14
N TYR A 12 14.13 8.32 17.12
CA TYR A 12 15.30 8.45 16.23
C TYR A 12 14.92 8.91 14.82
N GLY A 13 13.64 8.82 14.44
CA GLY A 13 13.14 9.29 13.15
C GLY A 13 12.96 10.81 13.12
N ILE A 14 12.95 11.34 11.91
CA ILE A 14 12.62 12.74 11.64
C ILE A 14 11.15 12.78 11.25
N LYS A 15 10.36 13.63 11.92
CA LYS A 15 9.00 13.90 11.49
C LYS A 15 9.05 14.64 10.16
N CYS A 16 8.40 14.10 9.15
CA CYS A 16 8.23 14.73 7.84
C CYS A 16 6.76 15.07 7.66
N SER A 17 6.49 16.25 7.11
CA SER A 17 5.17 16.57 6.58
C SER A 17 4.93 15.83 5.25
N LEU A 18 3.67 15.77 4.80
CA LEU A 18 3.35 15.19 3.50
C LEU A 18 4.10 15.84 2.34
N LYS A 19 4.39 17.14 2.44
CA LYS A 19 5.09 17.92 1.41
C LYS A 19 6.60 17.63 1.34
N GLU A 20 7.15 17.04 2.40
CA GLU A 20 8.58 16.76 2.54
C GLU A 20 8.90 15.27 2.39
N LEU A 21 7.89 14.43 2.14
CA LEU A 21 8.12 13.02 1.88
C LEU A 21 8.94 12.85 0.60
N PRO A 22 10.05 12.10 0.63
CA PRO A 22 10.83 11.82 -0.55
C PRO A 22 10.10 10.84 -1.47
N PRO A 23 10.44 10.81 -2.79
CA PRO A 23 10.01 9.75 -3.68
C PRO A 23 10.38 8.36 -3.13
N ILE A 24 9.54 7.37 -3.40
CA ILE A 24 9.74 6.00 -2.92
C ILE A 24 10.08 5.08 -4.09
N ASP A 25 11.27 4.50 -4.03
CA ASP A 25 11.79 3.59 -5.06
C ASP A 25 11.32 2.14 -4.88
N LEU A 26 10.82 1.78 -3.70
CA LEU A 26 10.43 0.41 -3.34
C LEU A 26 9.41 0.38 -2.21
N ILE A 27 8.37 -0.44 -2.37
CA ILE A 27 7.42 -0.77 -1.30
C ILE A 27 7.60 -2.23 -0.89
N VAL A 28 7.76 -2.47 0.41
CA VAL A 28 7.70 -3.82 0.98
C VAL A 28 6.51 -3.87 1.94
N THR A 29 5.54 -4.72 1.63
CA THR A 29 4.30 -4.83 2.39
C THR A 29 4.05 -6.26 2.87
N GLY A 30 3.57 -6.40 4.10
CA GLY A 30 3.17 -7.69 4.65
C GLY A 30 1.79 -8.13 4.17
N CYS A 31 1.49 -9.42 4.29
CA CYS A 31 0.16 -9.97 4.11
C CYS A 31 -0.02 -11.25 4.91
N VAL A 32 -1.28 -11.66 5.08
CA VAL A 32 -1.66 -12.95 5.68
C VAL A 32 -1.48 -14.08 4.67
N ALA A 33 -1.91 -13.85 3.43
CA ALA A 33 -1.73 -14.75 2.29
C ALA A 33 -1.53 -13.96 1.00
N VAL A 34 -0.98 -14.59 -0.03
CA VAL A 34 -0.77 -14.00 -1.35
C VAL A 34 -1.01 -15.04 -2.44
N SER A 35 -1.74 -14.67 -3.49
CA SER A 35 -1.94 -15.53 -4.65
C SER A 35 -0.71 -15.58 -5.55
N ILE A 36 -0.61 -16.59 -6.41
CA ILE A 36 0.45 -16.65 -7.44
C ILE A 36 0.42 -15.47 -8.43
N GLU A 37 -0.72 -14.77 -8.51
CA GLU A 37 -0.91 -13.55 -9.31
C GLU A 37 -0.61 -12.26 -8.54
N GLY A 38 -0.09 -12.36 -7.32
CA GLY A 38 0.30 -11.21 -6.50
C GLY A 38 -0.85 -10.50 -5.78
N VAL A 39 -2.06 -11.08 -5.78
CA VAL A 39 -3.20 -10.57 -4.99
C VAL A 39 -2.98 -10.92 -3.53
N ARG A 40 -3.04 -9.92 -2.65
CA ARG A 40 -2.76 -10.11 -1.22
C ARG A 40 -4.05 -10.18 -0.41
N VAL A 41 -4.04 -10.98 0.64
CA VAL A 41 -5.01 -10.93 1.72
C VAL A 41 -4.35 -10.24 2.91
N GLY A 42 -4.81 -9.02 3.21
CA GLY A 42 -4.35 -8.26 4.37
C GLY A 42 -4.96 -8.75 5.68
N LYS A 43 -4.65 -8.05 6.77
CA LYS A 43 -5.31 -8.23 8.09
C LYS A 43 -6.77 -7.74 8.10
N GLY A 44 -7.21 -7.02 7.07
CA GLY A 44 -8.54 -6.39 6.99
C GLY A 44 -8.59 -4.95 7.53
N GLY A 45 -7.44 -4.33 7.79
CA GLY A 45 -7.38 -2.96 8.32
C GLY A 45 -7.46 -1.85 7.27
N GLY A 46 -7.23 -2.15 5.98
CA GLY A 46 -7.23 -1.20 4.86
C GLY A 46 -6.07 -0.19 4.84
N PHE A 47 -5.21 -0.18 5.86
CA PHE A 47 -4.16 0.84 6.00
C PHE A 47 -3.10 0.77 4.91
N SER A 48 -2.65 -0.42 4.49
CA SER A 48 -1.61 -0.53 3.47
C SER A 48 -2.10 -0.06 2.10
N GLU A 49 -3.38 -0.31 1.80
CA GLU A 49 -4.05 0.14 0.59
C GLU A 49 -4.16 1.66 0.58
N LEU A 50 -4.55 2.27 1.71
CA LEU A 50 -4.61 3.71 1.87
C LEU A 50 -3.22 4.37 1.84
N GLU A 51 -2.21 3.82 2.52
CA GLU A 51 -0.84 4.34 2.49
C GLU A 51 -0.28 4.36 1.05
N TYR A 52 -0.50 3.29 0.29
CA TYR A 52 -0.17 3.25 -1.13
C TYR A 52 -0.92 4.33 -1.92
N ALA A 53 -2.23 4.46 -1.72
CA ALA A 53 -3.06 5.45 -2.39
C ALA A 53 -2.63 6.89 -2.07
N VAL A 54 -2.28 7.19 -0.82
CA VAL A 54 -1.71 8.49 -0.40
C VAL A 54 -0.42 8.80 -1.16
N LEU A 55 0.50 7.84 -1.27
CA LEU A 55 1.74 8.04 -2.01
C LEU A 55 1.50 8.25 -3.51
N ARG A 56 0.43 7.65 -4.07
CA ARG A 56 0.00 7.89 -5.45
C ARG A 56 -0.55 9.30 -5.65
N GLU A 57 -1.42 9.78 -4.76
CA GLU A 57 -1.97 11.15 -4.79
C GLU A 57 -0.86 12.20 -4.73
N LEU A 58 0.19 11.93 -3.94
CA LEU A 58 1.34 12.82 -3.79
C LEU A 58 2.38 12.68 -4.92
N ASN A 59 2.13 11.82 -5.92
CA ASN A 59 3.07 11.51 -7.01
C ASN A 59 4.45 11.02 -6.53
N LEU A 60 4.52 10.41 -5.34
CA LEU A 60 5.75 9.87 -4.77
C LEU A 60 6.06 8.45 -5.27
N ILE A 61 5.06 7.79 -5.85
CA ILE A 61 5.16 6.48 -6.50
C ILE A 61 4.33 6.45 -7.79
N ASN A 62 4.61 5.49 -8.66
CA ASN A 62 3.86 5.27 -9.90
C ASN A 62 3.72 3.77 -10.22
N GLU A 63 3.12 3.41 -11.36
CA GLU A 63 2.92 2.02 -11.79
C GLU A 63 4.23 1.22 -11.92
N LYS A 64 5.38 1.89 -12.08
CA LYS A 64 6.69 1.25 -12.19
C LYS A 64 7.38 1.07 -10.84
N THR A 65 6.88 1.69 -9.77
CA THR A 65 7.46 1.51 -8.42
C THR A 65 7.27 0.03 -8.01
N PRO A 66 8.34 -0.73 -7.75
CA PRO A 66 8.24 -2.13 -7.39
C PRO A 66 7.56 -2.31 -6.03
N ILE A 67 6.68 -3.32 -5.94
CA ILE A 67 6.02 -3.71 -4.69
C ILE A 67 6.31 -5.18 -4.41
N LEU A 68 6.86 -5.45 -3.23
CA LEU A 68 7.23 -6.80 -2.80
C LEU A 68 6.49 -7.18 -1.52
N THR A 69 6.28 -8.48 -1.35
CA THR A 69 5.88 -9.04 -0.06
C THR A 69 6.85 -10.14 0.38
N THR A 70 6.97 -10.30 1.69
CA THR A 70 7.72 -11.39 2.32
C THR A 70 6.76 -12.33 3.03
N VAL A 71 6.76 -13.60 2.68
CA VAL A 71 5.85 -14.61 3.22
C VAL A 71 6.53 -15.96 3.40
N HIS A 72 5.97 -16.82 4.25
CA HIS A 72 6.31 -18.24 4.25
C HIS A 72 5.58 -18.97 3.10
N LYS A 73 6.14 -20.09 2.60
CA LYS A 73 5.56 -20.85 1.48
C LYS A 73 4.09 -21.27 1.69
N VAL A 74 3.68 -21.49 2.94
CA VAL A 74 2.31 -21.90 3.30
C VAL A 74 1.28 -20.78 3.13
N GLN A 75 1.74 -19.52 3.06
CA GLN A 75 0.89 -18.36 2.85
C GLN A 75 0.70 -18.06 1.35
N ILE A 76 1.32 -18.84 0.46
CA ILE A 76 1.09 -18.75 -0.97
C ILE A 76 -0.11 -19.62 -1.31
N VAL A 77 -1.12 -19.02 -1.90
CA VAL A 77 -2.39 -19.67 -2.29
C VAL A 77 -2.60 -19.59 -3.79
N ASP A 78 -3.49 -20.42 -4.33
CA ASP A 78 -3.78 -20.41 -5.77
C ASP A 78 -4.56 -19.15 -6.17
N TRP A 79 -5.48 -18.70 -5.31
CA TRP A 79 -6.36 -17.56 -5.57
C TRP A 79 -6.64 -16.75 -4.30
N ALA A 80 -6.88 -15.45 -4.47
CA ALA A 80 -7.36 -14.55 -3.42
C ALA A 80 -8.36 -13.53 -4.01
N PRO A 81 -9.37 -13.09 -3.23
CA PRO A 81 -10.27 -12.03 -3.67
C PRO A 81 -9.52 -10.71 -3.80
N LYS A 82 -10.01 -9.85 -4.70
CA LYS A 82 -9.44 -8.53 -4.95
C LYS A 82 -10.56 -7.50 -5.11
N GLU A 83 -10.41 -6.38 -4.40
CA GLU A 83 -11.21 -5.18 -4.57
C GLU A 83 -10.49 -4.14 -5.45
N ILE A 84 -11.22 -3.13 -5.94
CA ILE A 84 -10.64 -2.11 -6.84
C ILE A 84 -9.49 -1.32 -6.20
N TYR A 85 -9.54 -1.14 -4.88
CA TYR A 85 -8.56 -0.40 -4.07
C TYR A 85 -7.40 -1.28 -3.58
N ASP A 86 -7.44 -2.59 -3.83
CA ASP A 86 -6.37 -3.48 -3.40
C ASP A 86 -5.14 -3.35 -4.31
N LEU A 87 -4.00 -3.07 -3.68
CA LEU A 87 -2.70 -3.11 -4.35
C LEU A 87 -2.21 -4.56 -4.51
N VAL A 88 -1.58 -4.84 -5.65
CA VAL A 88 -0.96 -6.13 -5.99
C VAL A 88 0.56 -6.03 -5.98
N VAL A 89 1.24 -7.15 -5.69
CA VAL A 89 2.72 -7.21 -5.66
C VAL A 89 3.31 -7.64 -6.99
N ASP A 90 4.53 -7.18 -7.28
CA ASP A 90 5.36 -7.65 -8.39
C ASP A 90 6.18 -8.88 -8.06
N ALA A 91 6.50 -9.09 -6.77
CA ALA A 91 7.26 -10.24 -6.35
C ALA A 91 6.90 -10.73 -4.94
N ILE A 92 6.93 -12.05 -4.82
CA ILE A 92 6.68 -12.79 -3.59
C ILE A 92 8.01 -13.38 -3.15
N VAL A 93 8.51 -12.93 -2.01
CA VAL A 93 9.79 -13.36 -1.44
C VAL A 93 9.52 -14.37 -0.33
N THR A 94 10.08 -15.56 -0.47
CA THR A 94 10.11 -16.56 0.59
C THR A 94 11.54 -16.80 1.07
N PRO A 95 11.75 -17.48 2.21
CA PRO A 95 13.10 -17.87 2.63
C PRO A 95 13.86 -18.72 1.60
N GLN A 96 13.15 -19.43 0.71
CA GLN A 96 13.79 -20.32 -0.27
C GLN A 96 13.95 -19.72 -1.67
N ARG A 97 13.09 -18.78 -2.08
CA ARG A 97 13.09 -18.24 -3.45
C ARG A 97 12.35 -16.92 -3.58
N VAL A 98 12.60 -16.25 -4.69
CA VAL A 98 11.81 -15.11 -5.16
C VAL A 98 10.95 -15.55 -6.34
N ILE A 99 9.66 -15.26 -6.28
CA ILE A 99 8.70 -15.51 -7.36
C ILE A 99 8.32 -14.15 -7.93
N ARG A 100 8.58 -13.92 -9.23
CA ARG A 100 8.13 -12.73 -9.93
C ARG A 100 6.73 -12.96 -10.50
N VAL A 101 5.87 -11.97 -10.34
CA VAL A 101 4.50 -12.00 -10.86
C VAL A 101 4.51 -11.47 -12.28
N GLU A 102 4.22 -12.34 -13.25
CA GLU A 102 4.29 -12.04 -14.68
C GLU A 102 3.06 -11.24 -15.16
N ASN A 103 1.87 -11.57 -14.63
CA ASN A 103 0.61 -10.92 -14.99
C ASN A 103 0.34 -9.69 -14.14
N LYS A 104 0.51 -8.50 -14.73
CA LYS A 104 0.31 -7.23 -14.02
C LYS A 104 -1.17 -6.84 -14.00
N ILE A 105 -1.87 -7.31 -12.97
CA ILE A 105 -3.15 -6.72 -12.57
C ILE A 105 -2.92 -5.23 -12.31
N LYS A 106 -3.82 -4.38 -12.82
CA LYS A 106 -3.72 -2.92 -12.62
C LYS A 106 -3.81 -2.58 -11.13
N ARG A 107 -2.99 -1.62 -10.71
CA ARG A 107 -3.01 -1.09 -9.35
C ARG A 107 -3.99 0.08 -9.24
N PRO A 108 -4.44 0.39 -8.02
CA PRO A 108 -5.19 1.61 -7.77
C PRO A 108 -4.40 2.84 -8.22
N LYS A 109 -5.09 3.80 -8.83
CA LYS A 109 -4.47 5.03 -9.32
C LYS A 109 -4.20 6.05 -8.22
N GLY A 110 -4.95 5.99 -7.13
CA GLY A 110 -4.96 6.94 -6.03
C GLY A 110 -6.01 6.55 -4.99
N ILE A 111 -6.53 7.53 -4.26
CA ILE A 111 -7.58 7.34 -3.26
C ILE A 111 -8.94 7.40 -3.96
N PHE A 112 -9.76 6.37 -3.78
CA PHE A 112 -11.17 6.39 -4.17
C PHE A 112 -11.98 7.11 -3.07
N TRP A 113 -12.09 8.43 -3.19
CA TRP A 113 -12.64 9.28 -2.12
C TRP A 113 -14.11 9.02 -1.82
N ASP A 114 -14.85 8.49 -2.79
CA ASP A 114 -16.23 8.04 -2.65
C ASP A 114 -16.40 6.81 -1.75
N LEU A 115 -15.30 6.08 -1.46
CA LEU A 115 -15.27 4.94 -0.55
C LEU A 115 -14.72 5.29 0.84
N ILE A 116 -14.34 6.55 1.09
CA ILE A 116 -13.75 6.99 2.36
C ILE A 116 -14.83 7.53 3.29
N ASP A 117 -15.08 6.80 4.38
CA ASP A 117 -16.01 7.23 5.42
C ASP A 117 -15.32 8.05 6.53
N GLU A 118 -16.14 8.65 7.40
CA GLU A 118 -15.63 9.45 8.52
C GLU A 118 -14.79 8.63 9.51
N GLU A 119 -15.11 7.34 9.68
CA GLU A 119 -14.35 6.46 10.58
C GLU A 119 -12.92 6.25 10.06
N THR A 120 -12.77 6.07 8.76
CA THR A 120 -11.48 5.95 8.08
C THR A 120 -10.67 7.22 8.25
N ILE A 121 -11.29 8.40 8.07
CA ILE A 121 -10.64 9.70 8.32
C ILE A 121 -10.19 9.83 9.78
N ARG A 122 -11.05 9.45 10.75
CA ARG A 122 -10.68 9.47 12.18
C ARG A 122 -9.50 8.54 12.49
N ARG A 123 -9.47 7.35 11.88
CA ARG A 123 -8.39 6.36 12.06
C ARG A 123 -7.10 6.77 11.36
N MET A 124 -7.17 7.57 10.30
CA MET A 124 -6.02 8.02 9.52
C MET A 124 -6.13 9.55 9.25
N PRO A 125 -5.84 10.41 10.25
CA PRO A 125 -6.08 11.86 10.17
C PRO A 125 -5.41 12.57 8.99
N ILE A 126 -4.35 11.97 8.44
CA ILE A 126 -3.65 12.47 7.24
C ILE A 126 -4.56 12.56 6.01
N LEU A 127 -5.63 11.78 5.97
CA LEU A 127 -6.65 11.87 4.91
C LEU A 127 -7.40 13.20 4.96
N SER A 128 -7.58 13.79 6.14
CA SER A 128 -8.15 15.14 6.28
C SER A 128 -7.18 16.23 5.81
N GLU A 129 -5.87 16.04 6.01
CA GLU A 129 -4.87 16.95 5.48
C GLU A 129 -4.84 16.88 3.95
N LEU A 130 -4.81 15.66 3.39
CA LEU A 130 -4.85 15.42 1.94
C LEU A 130 -6.12 15.95 1.28
N SER A 131 -7.28 15.80 1.91
CA SER A 131 -8.55 16.25 1.35
C SER A 131 -8.63 17.77 1.22
N SER A 132 -7.78 18.51 1.94
CA SER A 132 -7.66 19.97 1.83
C SER A 132 -6.72 20.44 0.70
N LEU A 133 -5.97 19.52 0.08
CA LEU A 133 -5.08 19.83 -1.03
C LEU A 133 -5.83 19.81 -2.37
N GLU A 134 -5.45 20.69 -3.28
CA GLU A 134 -5.98 20.74 -4.66
C GLU A 134 -5.34 19.63 -5.53
N ILE A 135 -5.74 18.38 -5.29
CA ILE A 135 -5.25 17.20 -6.04
C ILE A 135 -6.43 16.58 -6.84
N PRO A 136 -6.20 16.11 -8.07
CA PRO A 136 -7.22 15.38 -8.85
C PRO A 136 -7.82 14.22 -8.05
N ARG A 137 -9.15 14.09 -8.06
CA ARG A 137 -9.86 13.05 -7.31
C ARG A 137 -10.14 11.83 -8.20
N HIS A 138 -9.94 10.63 -7.65
CA HIS A 138 -10.37 9.37 -8.26
C HIS A 138 -11.69 8.90 -7.65
N ASN A 139 -12.55 8.30 -8.49
CA ASN A 139 -13.84 7.72 -8.09
C ASN A 139 -13.91 6.26 -8.49
N SER A 140 -14.52 5.42 -7.66
CA SER A 140 -14.62 3.97 -7.88
C SER A 140 -15.32 3.58 -9.19
N SER A 141 -16.22 4.43 -9.69
CA SER A 141 -17.06 4.12 -10.84
C SER A 141 -16.44 4.50 -12.20
N SER A 142 -15.26 5.13 -12.20
CA SER A 142 -14.61 5.67 -13.41
C SER A 142 -13.34 4.92 -13.81
N ASP A 143 -12.93 3.91 -13.02
CA ASP A 143 -11.69 3.13 -13.16
C ASP A 143 -11.96 1.62 -13.16
#